data_AF-A0A212D8Y3-F1
#
_entry.id   AF-A0A212D8Y3-F1
#
_cell.length_a   1.000
_cell.length_b   1.000
_cell.length_c   1.000
_cell.angle_alpha   90.00
_cell.angle_beta   90.00
_cell.angle_gamma   90.00
#
_symmetry.space_group_name_H-M   'P 1'
#
loop_
_entity.id
_entity.type
_entity.pdbx_description
1 polymer ?
#
loop_
_entity_poly.entity_id
_entity_poly.type
_entity_poly.pdbx_seq_one_letter_code
_entity_poly.pdbx_strand_id
1 'polypeptide(L)'
;MELSQLLNEIRANYEKLLTRNQIETVLSTRIQLEEDLSKKMDKDEEALKAAQAELKEARRQWHHLQVEIESLHAVERGLENSLHASEQHYQMQLQDLEAVIEGLEKELQEVRRGIERQLREHEMLLNTKMRLEQEIATYRRLLEKEEIRYYGSIQGGKKEQKPTTSRVGFVLPSAIINEISFSTKVPQKYEDEKVETVTKQAILNGNIVKESTEAHGTIQTEKVDEVIKEWEGSFFKDNPRLRKKSVSLRFDLHLAATDEGCSQTKQDNLPDIEVRLIMRRSCSIPSIKRPSTTN
;
A
#
# COMPACT_ATOMS: atom_id res chain seq x y z
N MET A 1 -1.21 7.56 128.60
CA MET A 1 -0.07 7.31 127.70
C MET A 1 -0.40 6.32 126.59
N GLU A 2 -1.28 5.33 126.83
CA GLU A 2 -1.73 4.34 125.83
C GLU A 2 -2.33 4.94 124.54
N LEU A 3 -3.21 5.95 124.65
CA LEU A 3 -3.93 6.51 123.49
C LEU A 3 -3.02 7.27 122.50
N SER A 4 -2.02 7.99 123.00
CA SER A 4 -1.06 8.73 122.18
C SER A 4 -0.11 7.82 121.40
N GLN A 5 0.24 6.66 121.96
CA GLN A 5 1.06 5.66 121.27
C GLN A 5 0.28 5.00 120.13
N LEU A 6 -0.97 4.60 120.40
CA LEU A 6 -1.88 4.04 119.38
C LEU A 6 -2.10 5.03 118.22
N LEU A 7 -2.34 6.31 118.50
CA LEU A 7 -2.50 7.35 117.48
C LEU A 7 -1.24 7.56 116.62
N ASN A 8 -0.06 7.45 117.21
CA ASN A 8 1.20 7.55 116.48
C ASN A 8 1.49 6.31 115.64
N GLU A 9 1.14 5.11 116.11
CA GLU A 9 1.21 3.88 115.30
C GLU A 9 0.24 3.92 114.12
N ILE A 10 -0.99 4.38 114.34
CA ILE A 10 -1.98 4.57 113.28
C ILE A 10 -1.43 5.56 112.24
N ARG A 11 -0.88 6.71 112.66
CA ARG A 11 -0.25 7.68 111.76
C ARG A 11 0.91 7.07 110.97
N ALA A 12 1.81 6.36 111.65
CA ALA A 12 2.96 5.71 111.00
C ALA A 12 2.51 4.64 109.99
N ASN A 13 1.42 3.92 110.26
CA ASN A 13 0.83 2.96 109.31
C ASN A 13 0.21 3.67 108.10
N TYR A 14 -0.46 4.81 108.29
CA TYR A 14 -0.97 5.62 107.18
C TYR A 14 0.15 6.22 106.33
N GLU A 15 1.22 6.73 106.94
CA GLU A 15 2.38 7.27 106.21
C GLU A 15 3.09 6.18 105.40
N LYS A 16 3.24 4.97 105.96
CA LYS A 16 3.74 3.80 105.23
C LYS A 16 2.83 3.40 104.06
N LEU A 17 1.52 3.43 104.26
CA LEU A 17 0.55 3.13 103.20
C LEU A 17 0.60 4.20 102.09
N LEU A 18 0.71 5.48 102.46
CA LEU A 18 0.79 6.60 101.53
C LEU A 18 2.07 6.56 100.70
N THR A 19 3.22 6.34 101.35
CA THR A 19 4.51 6.18 100.66
C THR A 19 4.53 4.96 99.75
N ARG A 20 3.98 3.82 100.20
CA ARG A 20 3.83 2.64 99.36
C ARG A 20 2.96 2.92 98.13
N ASN A 21 1.80 3.54 98.33
CA ASN A 21 0.88 3.89 97.24
C ASN A 21 1.53 4.88 96.25
N GLN A 22 2.28 5.86 96.75
CA GLN A 22 2.99 6.82 95.90
C GLN A 22 4.13 6.16 95.10
N ILE A 23 4.89 5.24 95.71
CA ILE A 23 5.91 4.49 94.99
C ILE A 23 5.25 3.57 93.93
N GLU A 24 4.18 2.89 94.29
CA GLU A 24 3.45 1.97 93.40
C GLU A 24 2.84 2.70 92.19
N THR A 25 2.26 3.89 92.40
CA THR A 25 1.75 4.73 91.30
C THR A 25 2.86 5.23 90.39
N VAL A 26 3.99 5.68 90.94
CA VAL A 26 5.15 6.13 90.14
C VAL A 26 5.78 4.98 89.36
N LEU A 27 5.92 3.81 89.97
CA LEU A 27 6.42 2.62 89.27
C LEU A 27 5.47 2.15 88.17
N SER A 28 4.16 2.11 88.45
CA SER A 28 3.14 1.75 87.46
C SER A 28 3.13 2.69 86.26
N THR A 29 3.14 4.00 86.50
CA THR A 29 3.20 5.01 85.43
C THR A 29 4.50 4.95 84.64
N ARG A 30 5.64 4.69 85.29
CA ARG A 30 6.92 4.48 84.62
C ARG A 30 6.91 3.23 83.73
N ILE A 31 6.41 2.10 84.24
CA ILE A 31 6.29 0.86 83.47
C ILE A 31 5.36 1.06 82.27
N GLN A 32 4.22 1.73 82.45
CA GLN A 32 3.30 2.06 81.36
C GLN A 32 3.97 2.92 80.29
N LEU A 33 4.74 3.94 80.68
CA LEU A 33 5.49 4.77 79.74
C LEU A 33 6.54 3.95 78.98
N GLU A 34 7.31 3.10 79.66
CA GLU A 34 8.31 2.23 79.03
C GLU A 34 7.65 1.24 78.06
N GLU A 35 6.50 0.65 78.42
CA GLU A 35 5.71 -0.20 77.53
C GLU A 35 5.17 0.54 76.31
N ASP A 36 4.64 1.75 76.50
CA ASP A 36 4.07 2.55 75.40
C ASP A 36 5.16 3.02 74.43
N LEU A 37 6.36 3.34 74.96
CA LEU A 37 7.53 3.62 74.13
C LEU A 37 7.98 2.38 73.37
N SER A 38 8.03 1.20 74.00
CA SER A 38 8.36 -0.06 73.32
C SER A 38 7.37 -0.36 72.20
N LYS A 39 6.06 -0.28 72.48
CA LYS A 39 5.00 -0.50 71.47
C LYS A 39 5.10 0.50 70.32
N LYS A 40 5.50 1.74 70.59
CA LYS A 40 5.72 2.74 69.54
C LYS A 40 6.95 2.41 68.69
N MET A 41 8.06 2.02 69.33
CA MET A 41 9.25 1.56 68.62
C MET A 41 8.97 0.35 67.73
N ASP A 42 8.20 -0.62 68.22
CA ASP A 42 7.81 -1.80 67.43
C ASP A 42 6.98 -1.41 66.20
N LYS A 43 6.01 -0.50 66.36
CA LYS A 43 5.21 0.04 65.24
C LYS A 43 6.08 0.81 64.23
N ASP A 44 7.00 1.63 64.73
CA ASP A 44 7.92 2.39 63.87
C ASP A 44 8.86 1.43 63.11
N GLU A 45 9.30 0.34 63.73
CA GLU A 45 10.10 -0.72 63.08
C GLU A 45 9.30 -1.47 62.01
N GLU A 46 8.04 -1.82 62.29
CA GLU A 46 7.14 -2.43 61.31
C GLU A 46 6.89 -1.50 60.12
N ALA A 47 6.62 -0.21 60.37
CA ALA A 47 6.44 0.79 59.32
C ALA A 47 7.70 0.95 58.46
N LEU A 48 8.89 0.95 59.09
CA LEU A 48 10.16 1.00 58.38
C LEU A 48 10.38 -0.23 57.49
N LYS A 49 10.07 -1.44 58.01
CA LYS A 49 10.13 -2.69 57.23
C LYS A 49 9.17 -2.68 56.05
N ALA A 50 7.94 -2.18 56.25
CA ALA A 50 6.95 -2.04 55.18
C ALA A 50 7.45 -1.08 54.09
N ALA A 51 7.93 0.12 54.47
CA ALA A 51 8.47 1.10 53.52
C ALA A 51 9.70 0.56 52.76
N GLN A 52 10.58 -0.22 53.42
CA GLN A 52 11.70 -0.88 52.75
C GLN A 52 11.24 -1.96 51.76
N ALA A 53 10.18 -2.70 52.06
CA ALA A 53 9.61 -3.68 51.15
C ALA A 53 8.99 -3.00 49.92
N GLU A 54 8.24 -1.92 50.11
CA GLU A 54 7.68 -1.11 49.02
C GLU A 54 8.78 -0.53 48.12
N LEU A 55 9.86 0.02 48.70
CA LEU A 55 10.98 0.54 47.92
C LEU A 55 11.67 -0.56 47.09
N LYS A 56 11.83 -1.76 47.66
CA LYS A 56 12.40 -2.91 46.94
C LYS A 56 11.50 -3.33 45.78
N GLU A 57 10.19 -3.33 45.98
CA GLU A 57 9.23 -3.69 44.93
C GLU A 57 9.20 -2.64 43.82
N ALA A 58 9.15 -1.35 44.17
CA ALA A 58 9.25 -0.26 43.20
C ALA A 58 10.55 -0.34 42.38
N ARG A 59 11.69 -0.70 43.00
CA ARG A 59 12.95 -0.91 42.29
C ARG A 59 12.89 -2.12 41.34
N ARG A 60 12.24 -3.22 41.73
CA ARG A 60 12.04 -4.37 40.84
C ARG A 60 11.17 -4.01 39.65
N GLN A 61 10.07 -3.30 39.88
CA GLN A 61 9.19 -2.82 38.81
C GLN A 61 9.93 -1.89 37.86
N TRP A 62 10.74 -0.97 38.38
CA TRP A 62 11.59 -0.10 37.56
C TRP A 62 12.54 -0.91 36.68
N HIS A 63 13.26 -1.89 37.24
CA HIS A 63 14.14 -2.76 36.46
C HIS A 63 13.37 -3.59 35.42
N HIS A 64 12.19 -4.08 35.77
CA HIS A 64 11.34 -4.83 34.84
C HIS A 64 10.93 -3.97 33.64
N LEU A 65 10.42 -2.77 33.88
CA LEU A 65 10.06 -1.81 32.83
C LEU A 65 11.27 -1.40 32.00
N GLN A 66 12.44 -1.23 32.62
CA GLN A 66 13.67 -0.91 31.89
C GLN A 66 14.05 -2.02 30.90
N VAL A 67 13.98 -3.29 31.33
CA VAL A 67 14.23 -4.43 30.44
C VAL A 67 13.18 -4.53 29.34
N GLU A 68 11.92 -4.24 29.66
CA GLU A 68 10.84 -4.22 28.67
C GLU A 68 11.10 -3.16 27.59
N ILE A 69 11.48 -1.94 27.98
CA ILE A 69 11.86 -0.87 27.05
C ILE A 69 13.04 -1.30 26.16
N GLU A 70 14.07 -1.90 26.75
CA GLU A 70 15.24 -2.39 25.99
C GLU A 70 14.86 -3.49 24.99
N SER A 71 13.95 -4.38 25.38
CA SER A 71 13.42 -5.43 24.51
C SER A 71 12.58 -4.87 23.36
N LEU A 72 11.75 -3.86 23.62
CA LEU A 72 10.94 -3.19 22.61
C LEU A 72 11.82 -2.46 21.61
N HIS A 73 12.85 -1.74 22.07
CA HIS A 73 13.83 -1.12 21.16
C HIS A 73 14.60 -2.16 20.33
N ALA A 74 14.86 -3.35 20.87
CA ALA A 74 15.49 -4.43 20.09
C ALA A 74 14.55 -4.95 18.98
N VAL A 75 13.26 -5.09 19.27
CA VAL A 75 12.24 -5.46 18.28
C VAL A 75 12.08 -4.37 17.22
N GLU A 76 11.99 -3.11 17.62
CA GLU A 76 11.91 -1.96 16.71
C GLU A 76 13.08 -1.95 15.71
N ARG A 77 14.33 -2.02 16.20
CA ARG A 77 15.50 -2.12 15.32
C ARG A 77 15.45 -3.34 14.40
N GLY A 78 14.93 -4.47 14.88
CA GLY A 78 14.74 -5.67 14.08
C GLY A 78 13.75 -5.44 12.91
N LEU A 79 12.64 -4.76 13.20
CA LEU A 79 11.62 -4.42 12.21
C LEU A 79 12.12 -3.39 11.21
N GLU A 80 12.81 -2.34 11.66
CA GLU A 80 13.44 -1.33 10.80
C GLU A 80 14.46 -1.96 9.84
N ASN A 81 15.32 -2.84 10.34
CA ASN A 81 16.29 -3.56 9.53
C ASN A 81 15.60 -4.47 8.49
N SER A 82 14.53 -5.16 8.89
CA SER A 82 13.76 -6.01 7.97
C SER A 82 13.05 -5.18 6.90
N LEU A 83 12.51 -4.01 7.26
CA LEU A 83 11.88 -3.09 6.33
C LEU A 83 12.90 -2.59 5.31
N HIS A 84 14.03 -2.08 5.80
CA HIS A 84 15.11 -1.57 4.95
C HIS A 84 15.67 -2.66 4.02
N ALA A 85 15.88 -3.89 4.52
CA ALA A 85 16.32 -5.01 3.69
C ALA A 85 15.31 -5.34 2.59
N SER A 86 14.00 -5.31 2.90
CA SER A 86 12.94 -5.50 1.92
C SER A 86 12.90 -4.37 0.89
N GLU A 87 13.01 -3.12 1.31
CA GLU A 87 13.05 -1.95 0.42
C GLU A 87 14.25 -2.02 -0.54
N GLN A 88 15.44 -2.32 -0.03
CA GLN A 88 16.64 -2.50 -0.85
C GLN A 88 16.48 -3.64 -1.87
N HIS A 89 15.91 -4.77 -1.44
CA HIS A 89 15.64 -5.89 -2.33
C HIS A 89 14.67 -5.49 -3.45
N TYR A 90 13.58 -4.79 -3.14
CA TYR A 90 12.64 -4.32 -4.17
C TYR A 90 13.27 -3.25 -5.08
N GLN A 91 14.10 -2.36 -4.53
CA GLN A 91 14.82 -1.36 -5.32
C GLN A 91 15.76 -2.02 -6.33
N MET A 92 16.49 -3.06 -5.92
CA MET A 92 17.35 -3.83 -6.81
C MET A 92 16.55 -4.55 -7.90
N GLN A 93 15.43 -5.19 -7.53
CA GLN A 93 14.53 -5.82 -8.51
C GLN A 93 13.96 -4.82 -9.51
N LEU A 94 13.62 -3.61 -9.06
CA LEU A 94 13.15 -2.54 -9.93
C LEU A 94 14.24 -2.13 -10.93
N GLN A 95 15.48 -1.93 -10.45
CA GLN A 95 16.62 -1.59 -11.31
C GLN A 95 16.91 -2.67 -12.34
N ASP A 96 16.83 -3.95 -11.96
CA ASP A 96 17.01 -5.07 -12.88
C ASP A 96 15.93 -5.07 -13.97
N LEU A 97 14.67 -4.85 -13.60
CA LEU A 97 13.56 -4.75 -14.57
C LEU A 97 13.70 -3.52 -15.47
N GLU A 98 14.12 -2.38 -14.93
CA GLU A 98 14.39 -1.17 -15.72
C GLU A 98 15.49 -1.42 -16.74
N ALA A 99 16.58 -2.11 -16.37
CA ALA A 99 17.65 -2.47 -17.29
C ALA A 99 17.17 -3.39 -18.42
N VAL A 100 16.30 -4.35 -18.11
CA VAL A 100 15.67 -5.23 -19.12
C VAL A 100 14.78 -4.43 -20.07
N ILE A 101 13.95 -3.53 -19.54
CA ILE A 101 13.09 -2.66 -20.36
C ILE A 101 13.94 -1.80 -21.29
N GLU A 102 14.99 -1.16 -20.78
CA GLU A 102 15.91 -0.35 -21.60
C GLU A 102 16.60 -1.17 -22.70
N GLY A 103 16.94 -2.43 -22.41
CA GLY A 103 17.48 -3.36 -23.41
C GLY A 103 16.48 -3.62 -24.54
N LEU A 104 15.24 -3.98 -24.18
CA LEU A 104 14.17 -4.25 -25.15
C LEU A 104 13.78 -3.00 -25.95
N GLU A 105 13.75 -1.83 -25.33
CA GLU A 105 13.49 -0.56 -26.01
C GLU A 105 14.57 -0.27 -27.07
N LYS A 106 15.85 -0.53 -26.75
CA LYS A 106 16.95 -0.39 -27.71
C LYS A 106 16.82 -1.36 -28.87
N GLU A 107 16.58 -2.64 -28.60
CA GLU A 107 16.38 -3.66 -29.64
C GLU A 107 15.21 -3.29 -30.57
N LEU A 108 14.09 -2.84 -30.01
CA LEU A 108 12.93 -2.41 -30.77
C LEU A 108 13.23 -1.19 -31.64
N GLN A 109 13.99 -0.21 -31.14
CA GLN A 109 14.46 0.91 -31.94
C GLN A 109 15.38 0.46 -33.07
N GLU A 110 16.28 -0.49 -32.83
CA GLU A 110 17.16 -1.03 -33.85
C GLU A 110 16.41 -1.73 -34.97
N VAL A 111 15.41 -2.55 -34.63
CA VAL A 111 14.53 -3.22 -35.61
C VAL A 111 13.76 -2.19 -36.43
N ARG A 112 13.17 -1.16 -35.80
CA ARG A 112 12.47 -0.08 -36.52
C ARG A 112 13.38 0.62 -37.53
N ARG A 113 14.59 1.02 -37.12
CA ARG A 113 15.58 1.60 -38.05
C ARG A 113 15.97 0.61 -39.16
N GLY A 114 16.04 -0.69 -38.85
CA GLY A 114 16.29 -1.75 -39.81
C GLY A 114 15.22 -1.81 -40.90
N ILE A 115 13.95 -1.80 -40.50
CA ILE A 115 12.80 -1.78 -41.41
C ILE A 115 12.80 -0.52 -42.28
N GLU A 116 13.04 0.65 -41.70
CA GLU A 116 13.13 1.91 -42.46
C GLU A 116 14.24 1.86 -43.50
N ARG A 117 15.39 1.26 -43.17
CA ARG A 117 16.49 1.09 -44.12
C ARG A 117 16.09 0.16 -45.26
N GLN A 118 15.49 -1.00 -44.94
CA GLN A 118 15.00 -1.95 -45.94
C GLN A 118 13.95 -1.33 -46.87
N LEU A 119 13.05 -0.49 -46.33
CA LEU A 119 12.05 0.21 -47.12
C LEU A 119 12.71 1.14 -48.16
N ARG A 120 13.71 1.93 -47.74
CA ARG A 120 14.46 2.81 -48.64
C ARG A 120 15.20 2.03 -49.72
N GLU A 121 15.86 0.93 -49.35
CA GLU A 121 16.55 0.04 -50.29
C GLU A 121 15.56 -0.58 -51.30
N HIS A 122 14.39 -1.00 -50.83
CA HIS A 122 13.33 -1.54 -51.68
C HIS A 122 12.77 -0.49 -52.64
N GLU A 123 12.51 0.74 -52.19
CA GLU A 123 12.09 1.84 -53.06
C GLU A 123 13.12 2.15 -54.15
N MET A 124 14.41 2.18 -53.81
CA MET A 124 15.48 2.37 -54.77
C MET A 124 15.50 1.25 -55.81
N LEU A 125 15.37 -0.01 -55.38
CA LEU A 125 15.31 -1.16 -56.28
C LEU A 125 14.07 -1.09 -57.19
N LEU A 126 12.90 -0.74 -56.64
CA LEU A 126 11.68 -0.58 -57.41
C LEU A 126 11.83 0.50 -58.50
N ASN A 127 12.43 1.65 -58.15
CA ASN A 127 12.72 2.73 -59.10
C ASN A 127 13.64 2.24 -60.23
N THR A 128 14.70 1.48 -59.91
CA THR A 128 15.58 0.90 -60.95
C THR A 128 14.85 -0.10 -61.83
N LYS A 129 14.00 -0.96 -61.25
CA LYS A 129 13.16 -1.92 -61.99
C LYS A 129 12.24 -1.19 -62.96
N MET A 130 11.52 -0.17 -62.50
CA MET A 130 10.62 0.61 -63.35
C MET A 130 11.37 1.28 -64.52
N ARG A 131 12.56 1.82 -64.27
CA ARG A 131 13.41 2.39 -65.33
C ARG A 131 13.82 1.33 -66.35
N LEU A 132 14.28 0.15 -65.90
CA LEU A 132 14.65 -0.94 -66.79
C LEU A 132 13.45 -1.46 -67.61
N GLU A 133 12.26 -1.53 -67.01
CA GLU A 133 11.02 -1.89 -67.72
C GLU A 133 10.68 -0.88 -68.83
N GLN A 134 10.89 0.42 -68.58
CA GLN A 134 10.75 1.46 -69.61
C GLN A 134 11.78 1.30 -70.73
N GLU A 135 13.05 1.05 -70.40
CA GLU A 135 14.12 0.80 -71.39
C GLU A 135 13.83 -0.45 -72.22
N ILE A 136 13.37 -1.55 -71.63
CA ILE A 136 12.96 -2.76 -72.36
C ILE A 136 11.79 -2.46 -73.31
N ALA A 137 10.80 -1.68 -72.86
CA ALA A 137 9.67 -1.30 -73.69
C ALA A 137 10.09 -0.43 -74.89
N THR A 138 11.06 0.47 -74.72
CA THR A 138 11.61 1.25 -75.84
C THR A 138 12.42 0.37 -76.78
N TYR A 139 13.27 -0.53 -76.27
CA TYR A 139 14.01 -1.49 -77.10
C TYR A 139 13.08 -2.37 -77.93
N ARG A 140 11.99 -2.90 -77.35
CA ARG A 140 10.97 -3.68 -78.08
C ARG A 140 10.36 -2.87 -79.23
N ARG A 141 9.96 -1.61 -78.97
CA ARG A 141 9.40 -0.73 -80.01
C ARG A 141 10.40 -0.41 -81.13
N LEU A 142 11.69 -0.27 -80.82
CA LEU A 142 12.73 -0.03 -81.81
C LEU A 142 12.97 -1.27 -82.69
N LEU A 143 13.01 -2.45 -82.07
CA LEU A 143 13.13 -3.72 -82.79
C LEU A 143 11.93 -3.98 -83.70
N GLU A 144 10.70 -3.78 -83.21
CA GLU A 144 9.47 -3.88 -84.03
C GLU A 144 9.53 -2.95 -85.25
N LYS A 145 10.03 -1.72 -85.10
CA LYS A 145 10.21 -0.78 -86.22
C LYS A 145 11.26 -1.23 -87.23
N GLU A 146 12.36 -1.83 -86.77
CA GLU A 146 13.40 -2.36 -87.65
C GLU A 146 12.92 -3.61 -88.40
N GLU A 147 12.20 -4.51 -87.72
CA GLU A 147 11.57 -5.67 -88.35
C GLU A 147 10.61 -5.24 -89.46
N ILE A 148 9.78 -4.21 -89.23
CA ILE A 148 8.89 -3.65 -90.26
C ILE A 148 9.69 -3.11 -91.45
N ARG A 149 10.84 -2.43 -91.24
CA ARG A 149 11.71 -1.97 -92.34
C ARG A 149 12.30 -3.14 -93.12
N TYR A 150 12.83 -4.14 -92.42
CA TYR A 150 13.48 -5.30 -93.02
C TYR A 150 12.48 -6.15 -93.83
N TYR A 151 11.34 -6.52 -93.24
CA TYR A 151 10.29 -7.29 -93.92
C TYR A 151 9.53 -6.45 -94.96
N GLY A 152 9.34 -5.15 -94.73
CA GLY A 152 8.73 -4.22 -95.69
C GLY A 152 9.59 -3.99 -96.94
N SER A 153 10.92 -4.04 -96.81
CA SER A 153 11.85 -3.99 -97.96
C SER A 153 11.91 -5.31 -98.73
N ILE A 154 11.56 -6.44 -98.11
CA ILE A 154 11.54 -7.76 -98.77
C ILE A 154 10.18 -8.05 -99.44
N GLN A 155 9.09 -7.39 -99.03
CA GLN A 155 7.76 -7.57 -99.64
C GLN A 155 7.45 -6.62 -100.82
N GLY A 156 8.43 -6.44 -101.69
CA GLY A 156 8.18 -6.27 -103.13
C GLY A 156 7.92 -7.61 -103.82
N GLY A 157 7.07 -8.49 -103.25
CA GLY A 157 6.80 -9.80 -103.87
C GLY A 157 6.04 -10.84 -103.03
N LYS A 158 4.74 -10.97 -103.33
CA LYS A 158 3.83 -12.14 -103.16
C LYS A 158 3.28 -12.48 -101.76
N LYS A 159 1.95 -12.64 -101.75
CA LYS A 159 1.08 -13.14 -100.67
C LYS A 159 1.15 -14.67 -100.59
N GLU A 160 1.13 -15.25 -99.38
CA GLU A 160 0.24 -16.35 -98.99
C GLU A 160 0.25 -16.62 -97.47
N GLN A 161 -0.89 -17.06 -96.94
CA GLN A 161 -1.24 -17.16 -95.51
C GLN A 161 -0.95 -18.57 -94.95
N LYS A 162 -0.53 -18.65 -93.67
CA LYS A 162 -1.31 -19.29 -92.58
C LYS A 162 -0.62 -19.20 -91.20
N PRO A 163 -1.39 -19.16 -90.08
CA PRO A 163 -0.89 -18.80 -88.76
C PRO A 163 -0.68 -20.04 -87.87
N THR A 164 0.46 -20.11 -87.18
CA THR A 164 0.60 -20.94 -85.96
C THR A 164 1.68 -20.31 -85.09
N THR A 165 1.28 -19.59 -84.06
CA THR A 165 2.00 -19.58 -82.79
C THR A 165 1.05 -19.10 -81.70
N SER A 166 0.91 -19.98 -80.72
CA SER A 166 0.04 -19.89 -79.57
C SER A 166 0.25 -18.57 -78.84
N ARG A 167 -0.81 -17.75 -78.79
CA ARG A 167 -0.88 -16.57 -77.93
C ARG A 167 -1.18 -17.07 -76.52
N VAL A 168 -0.14 -17.37 -75.74
CA VAL A 168 -0.28 -17.49 -74.29
C VAL A 168 -0.41 -16.06 -73.76
N GLY A 169 -1.65 -15.59 -73.69
CA GLY A 169 -1.98 -14.36 -72.97
C GLY A 169 -1.82 -14.61 -71.48
N PHE A 170 -0.66 -14.26 -70.93
CA PHE A 170 -0.56 -14.06 -69.49
C PHE A 170 -1.09 -12.66 -69.18
N VAL A 171 -2.40 -12.59 -68.97
CA VAL A 171 -3.04 -11.43 -68.34
C VAL A 171 -2.68 -11.52 -66.86
N LEU A 172 -1.79 -10.65 -66.39
CA LEU A 172 -1.75 -10.30 -64.97
C LEU A 172 -3.09 -9.62 -64.66
N PRO A 173 -3.90 -10.13 -63.72
CA PRO A 173 -5.13 -9.46 -63.32
C PRO A 173 -4.84 -8.03 -62.86
N SER A 174 -5.44 -7.05 -63.53
CA SER A 174 -5.33 -5.61 -63.23
C SER A 174 -5.92 -5.17 -61.88
N ALA A 175 -6.03 -6.08 -60.90
CA ALA A 175 -6.62 -5.83 -59.59
C ALA A 175 -5.62 -5.37 -58.52
N ILE A 176 -4.30 -5.36 -58.77
CA ILE A 176 -3.30 -4.91 -57.78
C ILE A 176 -2.77 -3.49 -58.06
N ILE A 177 -2.90 -2.98 -59.29
CA ILE A 177 -2.35 -1.67 -59.66
C ILE A 177 -3.26 -0.51 -59.20
N ASN A 178 -4.55 -0.75 -58.94
CA ASN A 178 -5.46 0.31 -58.48
C ASN A 178 -5.51 0.50 -56.96
N GLU A 179 -4.85 -0.33 -56.15
CA GLU A 179 -4.79 -0.13 -54.68
C GLU A 179 -3.54 0.62 -54.19
N ILE A 180 -2.52 0.81 -55.03
CA ILE A 180 -1.26 1.45 -54.59
C ILE A 180 -1.17 2.94 -54.98
N SER A 181 -2.13 3.49 -55.73
CA SER A 181 -2.04 4.89 -56.19
C SER A 181 -3.23 5.80 -55.91
N PHE A 182 -4.15 5.46 -54.99
CA PHE A 182 -5.09 6.47 -54.48
C PHE A 182 -5.50 6.25 -53.02
N SER A 183 -4.53 6.37 -52.12
CA SER A 183 -4.80 7.03 -50.83
C SER A 183 -3.58 7.83 -50.37
N THR A 184 -3.17 8.76 -51.24
CA THR A 184 -2.76 10.08 -50.77
C THR A 184 -4.02 10.81 -50.27
N LYS A 185 -4.60 10.31 -49.19
CA LYS A 185 -5.35 11.11 -48.24
C LYS A 185 -4.58 10.95 -46.96
N VAL A 186 -3.70 11.92 -46.70
CA VAL A 186 -3.31 12.26 -45.34
C VAL A 186 -4.61 12.48 -44.56
N PRO A 187 -5.01 11.61 -43.62
CA PRO A 187 -5.87 12.03 -42.53
C PRO A 187 -4.92 12.71 -41.56
N GLN A 188 -4.73 14.02 -41.77
CA GLN A 188 -4.40 14.92 -40.68
C GLN A 188 -5.54 14.76 -39.67
N LYS A 189 -5.17 14.56 -38.40
CA LYS A 189 -5.97 14.05 -37.27
C LYS A 189 -5.88 12.54 -37.08
N TYR A 190 -4.67 12.07 -36.81
CA TYR A 190 -4.53 11.24 -35.62
C TYR A 190 -4.68 12.23 -34.46
N GLU A 191 -5.86 12.26 -33.85
CA GLU A 191 -5.98 12.77 -32.49
C GLU A 191 -4.89 12.03 -31.70
N ASP A 192 -4.07 12.80 -31.00
CA ASP A 192 -3.24 12.30 -29.91
C ASP A 192 -4.18 11.59 -28.94
N GLU A 193 -4.44 10.31 -29.19
CA GLU A 193 -4.94 9.42 -28.18
C GLU A 193 -3.78 9.32 -27.21
N LYS A 194 -3.88 10.18 -26.19
CA LYS A 194 -2.99 10.28 -25.05
C LYS A 194 -3.01 8.89 -24.38
N VAL A 195 -2.23 7.98 -24.94
CA VAL A 195 -1.60 6.92 -24.17
C VAL A 195 -0.75 7.71 -23.22
N GLU A 196 -1.34 8.00 -22.05
CA GLU A 196 -0.62 8.52 -20.90
C GLU A 196 0.45 7.49 -20.59
N THR A 197 1.59 7.68 -21.26
CA THR A 197 2.89 7.31 -20.76
C THR A 197 2.95 8.00 -19.41
N VAL A 198 2.54 7.26 -18.39
CA VAL A 198 2.70 7.63 -16.99
C VAL A 198 4.17 8.02 -16.89
N THR A 199 4.42 9.32 -16.77
CA THR A 199 5.76 9.86 -16.68
C THR A 199 6.46 9.14 -15.52
N LYS A 200 7.73 8.75 -15.69
CA LYS A 200 8.50 8.02 -14.66
C LYS A 200 8.43 8.69 -13.26
N GLN A 201 8.08 9.97 -13.19
CA GLN A 201 7.83 10.74 -11.95
C GLN A 201 6.48 10.46 -11.26
N ALA A 202 5.44 10.00 -11.96
CA ALA A 202 4.13 9.71 -11.36
C ALA A 202 4.09 8.37 -10.60
N ILE A 203 4.94 7.42 -11.00
CA ILE A 203 5.13 6.13 -10.30
C ILE A 203 5.88 6.33 -8.97
N LEU A 204 6.81 7.29 -8.92
CA LEU A 204 7.53 7.69 -7.71
C LEU A 204 6.68 8.54 -6.74
N ASN A 205 5.63 9.21 -7.23
CA ASN A 205 4.79 10.12 -6.42
C ASN A 205 3.43 9.53 -6.02
N GLY A 206 3.17 8.24 -6.26
CA GLY A 206 2.01 7.54 -5.68
C GLY A 206 0.63 8.03 -6.13
N ASN A 207 0.52 8.69 -7.29
CA ASN A 207 -0.76 9.11 -7.84
C ASN A 207 -1.22 8.14 -8.94
N ILE A 208 -1.83 7.04 -8.52
CA ILE A 208 -2.74 6.26 -9.36
C ILE A 208 -4.15 6.78 -9.13
N VAL A 209 -4.91 6.94 -10.22
CA VAL A 209 -6.36 7.18 -10.25
C VAL A 209 -7.03 6.24 -9.25
N LYS A 210 -7.42 6.80 -8.12
CA LYS A 210 -8.19 6.11 -7.09
C LYS A 210 -9.60 5.95 -7.66
N GLU A 211 -9.92 4.78 -8.22
CA GLU A 211 -11.32 4.40 -8.43
C GLU A 211 -11.93 4.06 -7.05
N SER A 212 -12.13 5.12 -6.28
CA SER A 212 -12.88 5.09 -5.02
C SER A 212 -14.32 5.37 -5.41
N THR A 213 -15.20 4.39 -5.21
CA THR A 213 -16.64 4.67 -5.17
C THR A 213 -16.91 5.42 -3.87
N GLU A 214 -16.60 6.72 -3.87
CA GLU A 214 -16.91 7.61 -2.77
C GLU A 214 -18.40 7.95 -2.86
N ALA A 215 -19.14 7.61 -1.80
CA ALA A 215 -20.47 8.13 -1.60
C ALA A 215 -20.37 9.27 -0.58
N HIS A 216 -21.11 10.35 -0.82
CA HIS A 216 -21.09 11.57 -0.01
C HIS A 216 -22.49 11.79 0.55
N GLY A 217 -22.58 12.07 1.85
CA GLY A 217 -23.83 12.42 2.52
C GLY A 217 -23.57 13.43 3.64
N THR A 218 -24.40 14.47 3.70
CA THR A 218 -24.38 15.51 4.74
C THR A 218 -25.54 15.25 5.70
N ILE A 219 -25.28 15.01 6.99
CA ILE A 219 -26.29 14.47 7.91
C ILE A 219 -26.20 15.09 9.31
N GLN A 220 -27.36 15.44 9.87
CA GLN A 220 -27.55 15.81 11.27
C GLN A 220 -27.44 14.59 12.19
N THR A 221 -26.72 14.72 13.31
CA THR A 221 -26.30 13.62 14.20
C THR A 221 -27.42 12.70 14.69
N GLU A 222 -28.65 13.20 14.79
CA GLU A 222 -29.83 12.45 15.24
C GLU A 222 -30.35 11.39 14.23
N LYS A 223 -29.90 11.44 12.97
CA LYS A 223 -30.35 10.52 11.90
C LYS A 223 -29.25 9.61 11.35
N VAL A 224 -28.06 9.64 11.95
CA VAL A 224 -26.87 8.88 11.48
C VAL A 224 -27.17 7.37 11.43
N ASP A 225 -27.90 6.87 12.42
CA ASP A 225 -28.22 5.43 12.52
C ASP A 225 -29.17 4.94 11.43
N GLU A 226 -30.11 5.79 11.00
CA GLU A 226 -31.03 5.51 9.88
C GLU A 226 -30.29 5.52 8.55
N VAL A 227 -29.40 6.48 8.34
CA VAL A 227 -28.63 6.58 7.10
C VAL A 227 -27.64 5.43 6.96
N ILE A 228 -26.97 5.01 8.04
CA ILE A 228 -26.12 3.81 8.01
C ILE A 228 -26.96 2.58 7.61
N LYS A 229 -28.18 2.45 8.14
CA LYS A 229 -29.07 1.33 7.82
C LYS A 229 -29.51 1.34 6.35
N GLU A 230 -29.82 2.51 5.80
CA GLU A 230 -30.16 2.68 4.38
C GLU A 230 -28.96 2.44 3.46
N TRP A 231 -27.76 2.91 3.86
CA TRP A 231 -26.52 2.69 3.14
C TRP A 231 -26.10 1.23 3.15
N GLU A 232 -26.16 0.54 4.28
CA GLU A 232 -25.84 -0.88 4.33
C GLU A 232 -26.82 -1.72 3.50
N GLY A 233 -28.08 -1.29 3.42
CA GLY A 233 -29.09 -1.91 2.56
C GLY A 233 -28.85 -1.69 1.06
N SER A 234 -28.40 -0.49 0.68
CA SER A 234 -28.19 -0.10 -0.71
C SER A 234 -26.82 -0.52 -1.25
N PHE A 235 -25.77 -0.39 -0.44
CA PHE A 235 -24.38 -0.63 -0.84
C PHE A 235 -23.97 -2.11 -0.80
N PHE A 236 -24.48 -2.90 0.15
CA PHE A 236 -24.15 -4.33 0.27
C PHE A 236 -25.25 -5.26 -0.28
N LYS A 237 -26.10 -4.76 -1.17
CA LYS A 237 -27.25 -5.51 -1.72
C LYS A 237 -26.83 -6.84 -2.35
N ASP A 238 -25.69 -6.86 -3.03
CA ASP A 238 -25.14 -8.04 -3.71
C ASP A 238 -24.08 -8.80 -2.88
N ASN A 239 -23.81 -8.38 -1.63
CA ASN A 239 -22.77 -9.01 -0.80
C ASN A 239 -23.17 -9.16 0.69
N PRO A 240 -23.94 -10.23 1.02
CA PRO A 240 -24.49 -10.41 2.36
C PRO A 240 -23.44 -10.73 3.44
N ARG A 241 -22.26 -11.24 3.05
CA ARG A 241 -21.17 -11.55 3.99
C ARG A 241 -20.48 -10.29 4.51
N LEU A 242 -20.26 -9.31 3.63
CA LEU A 242 -19.69 -8.02 4.01
C LEU A 242 -20.67 -7.20 4.85
N ARG A 243 -21.97 -7.26 4.54
CA ARG A 243 -23.02 -6.66 5.37
C ARG A 243 -23.04 -7.18 6.81
N LYS A 244 -22.89 -8.49 7.01
CA LYS A 244 -22.84 -9.07 8.37
C LYS A 244 -21.63 -8.58 9.16
N LYS A 245 -20.48 -8.40 8.50
CA LYS A 245 -19.27 -7.87 9.13
C LYS A 245 -19.42 -6.39 9.49
N SER A 246 -20.03 -5.57 8.63
CA SER A 246 -20.27 -4.16 8.93
C SER A 246 -21.21 -3.98 10.13
N VAL A 247 -22.32 -4.72 10.15
CA VAL A 247 -23.28 -4.69 11.27
C VAL A 247 -22.63 -5.17 12.59
N SER A 248 -21.82 -6.24 12.54
CA SER A 248 -21.09 -6.72 13.73
C SER A 248 -20.11 -5.68 14.26
N LEU A 249 -19.33 -5.05 13.39
CA LEU A 249 -18.35 -4.03 13.78
C LEU A 249 -19.02 -2.82 14.43
N ARG A 250 -20.18 -2.39 13.91
CA ARG A 250 -20.98 -1.32 14.51
C ARG A 250 -21.51 -1.70 15.90
N PHE A 251 -21.96 -2.94 16.07
CA PHE A 251 -22.41 -3.45 17.36
C PHE A 251 -21.26 -3.46 18.38
N ASP A 252 -20.08 -3.96 17.99
CA ASP A 252 -18.89 -4.00 18.84
C ASP A 252 -18.43 -2.59 19.23
N LEU A 253 -18.49 -1.62 18.30
CA LEU A 253 -18.12 -0.23 18.56
C LEU A 253 -19.12 0.48 19.48
N HIS A 254 -20.42 0.22 19.32
CA HIS A 254 -21.44 0.73 20.24
C HIS A 254 -21.28 0.12 21.64
N LEU A 255 -20.95 -1.17 21.72
CA LEU A 255 -20.74 -1.86 22.99
C LEU A 255 -19.52 -1.29 23.72
N ALA A 256 -18.42 -1.03 22.99
CA ALA A 256 -17.24 -0.37 23.52
C ALA A 256 -17.53 1.07 24.00
N ALA A 257 -18.32 1.83 23.23
CA ALA A 257 -18.72 3.18 23.61
C ALA A 257 -19.64 3.21 24.85
N THR A 258 -20.42 2.16 25.08
CA THR A 258 -21.25 2.04 26.30
C THR A 258 -20.48 1.57 27.53
N ASP A 259 -19.35 0.88 27.34
CA ASP A 259 -18.46 0.46 28.43
C ASP A 259 -17.64 1.66 28.97
N GLU A 260 -17.30 2.62 28.11
CA GLU A 260 -16.68 3.90 28.47
C GLU A 260 -17.68 4.95 28.99
N GLY A 261 -18.60 4.61 29.89
CA GLY A 261 -19.30 5.57 30.78
C GLY A 261 -19.83 6.89 30.17
N CYS A 262 -20.14 6.95 28.87
CA CYS A 262 -20.47 8.18 28.19
C CYS A 262 -21.94 8.51 28.45
N SER A 263 -22.15 9.42 29.40
CA SER A 263 -23.46 9.98 29.69
C SER A 263 -24.01 10.61 28.41
N GLN A 264 -25.20 10.19 28.00
CA GLN A 264 -25.94 10.73 26.86
C GLN A 264 -25.93 12.27 26.90
N THR A 265 -25.05 12.89 26.11
CA THR A 265 -25.15 14.31 25.83
C THR A 265 -26.36 14.48 24.93
N LYS A 266 -27.50 14.83 25.55
CA LYS A 266 -28.64 15.36 24.82
C LYS A 266 -28.14 16.47 23.91
N GLN A 267 -28.44 16.28 22.64
CA GLN A 267 -28.05 17.15 21.55
C GLN A 267 -28.54 18.57 21.79
N ASP A 268 -27.73 19.54 21.41
CA ASP A 268 -28.22 20.74 20.76
C ASP A 268 -27.14 21.25 19.80
N ASN A 269 -27.37 20.99 18.52
CA ASN A 269 -26.71 21.61 17.35
C ASN A 269 -25.19 21.43 17.23
N LEU A 270 -24.75 20.23 16.87
CA LEU A 270 -23.46 20.06 16.19
C LEU A 270 -23.63 20.37 14.69
N PRO A 271 -22.61 20.98 14.04
CA PRO A 271 -22.67 21.30 12.62
C PRO A 271 -22.72 20.04 11.75
N ASP A 272 -23.27 20.15 10.55
CA ASP A 272 -23.33 19.06 9.58
C ASP A 272 -21.93 18.50 9.29
N ILE A 273 -21.71 17.22 9.61
CA ILE A 273 -20.44 16.52 9.38
C ILE A 273 -20.54 15.75 8.06
N GLU A 274 -19.65 16.04 7.11
CA GLU A 274 -19.49 15.24 5.90
C GLU A 274 -18.72 13.97 6.24
N VAL A 275 -19.41 12.82 6.25
CA VAL A 275 -18.78 11.52 6.51
C VAL A 275 -18.43 10.87 5.17
N ARG A 276 -17.12 10.68 4.90
CA ARG A 276 -16.62 9.97 3.73
C ARG A 276 -16.16 8.57 4.09
N LEU A 277 -16.80 7.56 3.51
CA LEU A 277 -16.37 6.16 3.58
C LEU A 277 -15.61 5.81 2.30
N ILE A 278 -14.30 5.57 2.43
CA ILE A 278 -13.43 5.19 1.32
C ILE A 278 -13.11 3.70 1.43
N MET A 279 -13.71 2.89 0.57
CA MET A 279 -13.41 1.46 0.50
C MET A 279 -12.12 1.25 -0.29
N ARG A 280 -11.00 1.03 0.42
CA ARG A 280 -9.74 0.60 -0.20
C ARG A 280 -9.80 -0.91 -0.46
N ARG A 281 -9.77 -1.30 -1.73
CA ARG A 281 -9.62 -2.71 -2.11
C ARG A 281 -8.21 -3.14 -1.72
N SER A 282 -8.09 -4.04 -0.75
CA SER A 282 -6.79 -4.65 -0.42
C SER A 282 -6.37 -5.56 -1.57
N CYS A 283 -5.52 -5.06 -2.47
CA CYS A 283 -4.90 -5.89 -3.49
C CYS A 283 -3.87 -6.80 -2.79
N SER A 284 -4.24 -8.04 -2.44
CA SER A 284 -3.24 -9.06 -2.14
C SER A 284 -2.50 -9.41 -3.44
N ILE A 285 -1.22 -9.08 -3.52
CA ILE A 285 -0.37 -9.46 -4.66
C ILE A 285 -0.30 -11.00 -4.69
N PRO A 286 -0.66 -11.67 -5.80
CA PRO A 286 -0.51 -13.12 -5.90
C PRO A 286 0.98 -13.49 -5.86
N SER A 287 1.33 -14.44 -4.99
CA SER A 287 2.66 -15.04 -4.96
C SER A 287 2.96 -15.70 -6.31
N ILE A 288 3.89 -15.14 -7.07
CA ILE A 288 4.42 -15.72 -8.31
C ILE A 288 5.15 -17.02 -7.94
N LYS A 289 4.55 -18.16 -8.26
CA LYS A 289 5.18 -19.47 -8.14
C LYS A 289 6.23 -19.59 -9.25
N ARG A 290 7.52 -19.61 -8.89
CA ARG A 290 8.63 -19.86 -9.84
C ARG A 290 8.46 -21.24 -10.49
N PRO A 291 8.68 -21.39 -11.81
CA PRO A 291 8.74 -22.71 -12.43
C PRO A 291 9.98 -23.47 -11.94
N SER A 292 9.77 -24.68 -11.44
CA SER A 292 10.83 -25.62 -11.09
C SER A 292 11.52 -26.08 -12.37
N THR A 293 12.74 -25.61 -12.60
CA THR A 293 13.67 -26.25 -13.54
C THR A 293 14.22 -27.51 -12.88
N THR A 294 13.67 -28.67 -13.22
CA THR A 294 14.29 -29.97 -12.97
C THR A 294 15.05 -30.40 -14.22
N ASN A 295 16.31 -30.78 -13.98
CA ASN A 295 17.31 -31.33 -14.88
C ASN A 295 16.82 -32.49 -15.75
#